data_AF-A0A8X6TLU9-F1
#
_entry.id   AF-A0A8X6TLU9-F1
#
_cell.length_a   1.000
_cell.length_b   1.000
_cell.length_c   1.000
_cell.angle_alpha   90.00
_cell.angle_beta   90.00
_cell.angle_gamma   90.00
#
_symmetry.space_group_name_H-M   'P 1'
#
loop_
_entity.id
_entity.type
_entity.pdbx_description
1 polymer ?
#
loop_
_entity_poly.entity_id
_entity_poly.type
_entity_poly.pdbx_seq_one_letter_code
_entity_poly.pdbx_strand_id
1 'polypeptide(L)'
;MLTLRLFVYSSESLKFHFQEEERLLPSPYQTNCTDYEDLWKKNNKTGPRSQEMCKEWCLWNYYKSCGYCEKGLTMVEKPQKACINDDCHQDVKLRGVLDECRRNCMVNCKKLIYRYEIVDRFIYPYSDISREIESDEIKVFLIVKSPEVIVMSHKPLYTAMDAFSYIGGLMGCWLGMSVWACTGIAESAFLAVLRFLKPHMKKSHRLPPIRNPVLFKRNHQGTFVI
;
A
#
# COMPACT_ATOMS: atom_id res chain seq x y z
N MET A 1 -4.22 15.67 7.96
CA MET A 1 -4.51 16.20 9.31
C MET A 1 -3.54 15.47 10.23
N LEU A 2 -2.46 16.14 10.65
CA LEU A 2 -1.43 15.56 11.53
C LEU A 2 -1.92 15.72 12.96
N THR A 3 -2.28 14.62 13.62
CA THR A 3 -2.71 14.62 15.01
C THR A 3 -1.51 14.21 15.86
N LEU A 4 -0.69 15.19 16.28
CA LEU A 4 0.35 15.00 17.28
C LEU A 4 -0.28 15.16 18.66
N ARG A 5 -0.23 14.13 19.50
CA ARG A 5 -0.62 14.22 20.92
C ARG A 5 0.62 14.00 21.78
N LEU A 6 0.97 15.02 22.55
CA LEU A 6 2.10 15.02 23.47
C LEU A 6 1.57 15.11 24.91
N PHE A 7 2.16 14.33 25.81
CA PHE A 7 1.93 14.45 27.24
C PHE A 7 2.99 15.41 27.77
N VAL A 8 2.57 16.62 28.11
CA VAL A 8 3.44 17.71 28.56
C VAL A 8 3.00 18.09 29.97
N TYR A 9 3.95 18.27 30.89
CA TYR A 9 3.69 18.76 32.25
C TYR A 9 4.45 20.09 32.39
N SER A 10 3.73 21.20 32.63
CA SER A 10 4.26 22.58 32.62
C SER A 10 4.46 23.20 31.22
N SER A 11 4.66 24.53 31.14
CA SER A 11 4.70 25.30 29.89
C SER A 11 5.94 24.99 29.03
N GLU A 12 5.86 23.93 28.23
CA GLU A 12 6.93 23.52 27.32
C GLU A 12 6.69 24.01 25.87
N SER A 13 7.77 24.43 25.21
CA SER A 13 7.77 24.74 23.78
C SER A 13 8.44 23.61 23.00
N LEU A 14 7.70 22.99 22.07
CA LEU A 14 8.22 21.95 21.20
C LEU A 14 8.70 22.56 19.90
N LYS A 15 10.00 22.43 19.65
CA LYS A 15 10.64 22.93 18.44
C LYS A 15 10.91 21.73 17.52
N PHE A 16 10.19 21.68 16.40
CA PHE A 16 10.47 20.72 15.33
C PHE A 16 11.59 21.29 14.47
N HIS A 17 12.66 20.52 14.31
CA HIS A 17 13.83 20.97 13.55
C HIS A 17 13.73 20.56 12.08
N PHE A 18 13.38 19.31 11.80
CA PHE A 18 13.30 18.78 10.44
C PHE A 18 12.43 17.53 10.37
N GLN A 19 11.91 17.28 9.16
CA GLN A 19 11.12 16.11 8.82
C GLN A 19 11.97 15.17 7.96
N GLU A 20 12.11 13.91 8.36
CA GLU A 20 12.75 12.88 7.55
C GLU A 20 11.68 11.99 6.93
N GLU A 21 11.82 11.67 5.65
CA GLU A 21 10.97 10.73 4.94
C GLU A 21 11.79 9.51 4.53
N GLU A 22 11.48 8.37 5.12
CA GLU A 22 12.06 7.09 4.74
C GLU A 22 11.14 6.39 3.74
N ARG A 23 11.71 5.98 2.60
CA ARG A 23 11.02 5.19 1.58
C ARG A 23 11.67 3.82 1.48
N LEU A 24 10.88 2.79 1.79
CA LEU A 24 11.22 1.38 1.66
C LEU A 24 10.67 0.80 0.35
N LEU A 25 11.09 -0.41 0.02
CA LEU A 25 10.65 -1.10 -1.20
C LEU A 25 9.64 -2.21 -0.86
N PRO A 26 8.57 -2.36 -1.65
CA PRO A 26 7.59 -3.41 -1.41
C PRO A 26 8.15 -4.80 -1.77
N SER A 27 7.40 -5.86 -1.51
CA SER A 27 7.72 -7.19 -2.07
C SER A 27 7.96 -7.10 -3.59
N PRO A 28 9.00 -7.75 -4.15
CA PRO A 28 9.79 -8.86 -3.61
C PRO A 28 11.09 -8.47 -2.89
N TYR A 29 11.30 -7.20 -2.58
CA TYR A 29 12.51 -6.75 -1.90
C TYR A 29 12.51 -7.13 -0.42
N GLN A 30 13.69 -7.27 0.20
CA GLN A 30 13.86 -7.71 1.59
C GLN A 30 13.11 -6.85 2.61
N THR A 31 12.94 -5.55 2.31
CA THR A 31 12.20 -4.62 3.16
C THR A 31 10.72 -4.96 3.28
N ASN A 32 10.15 -5.66 2.29
CA ASN A 32 8.79 -6.20 2.27
C ASN A 32 7.75 -5.26 2.92
N CYS A 33 7.76 -3.99 2.49
CA CYS A 33 6.90 -2.98 3.09
C CYS A 33 5.49 -3.02 2.49
N THR A 34 4.54 -2.43 3.23
CA THR A 34 3.17 -2.20 2.76
C THR A 34 2.88 -0.71 2.61
N ASP A 35 2.27 -0.33 1.48
CA ASP A 35 1.76 1.02 1.26
C ASP A 35 0.34 1.14 1.82
N TYR A 36 0.27 1.59 3.07
CA TYR A 36 -1.01 1.77 3.77
C TYR A 36 -1.85 2.91 3.20
N GLU A 37 -1.25 3.94 2.58
CA GLU A 37 -2.01 5.04 1.98
C GLU A 37 -2.74 4.57 0.72
N ASP A 38 -2.08 3.77 -0.11
CA ASP A 38 -2.70 3.19 -1.29
C ASP A 38 -3.75 2.13 -0.93
N LEU A 39 -3.50 1.30 0.09
CA LEU A 39 -4.53 0.39 0.63
C LEU A 39 -5.74 1.15 1.17
N TRP A 40 -5.53 2.22 1.93
CA TRP A 40 -6.59 3.04 2.48
C TRP A 40 -7.43 3.69 1.39
N LYS A 41 -6.80 4.25 0.35
CA LYS A 41 -7.52 4.79 -0.82
C LYS A 41 -8.33 3.72 -1.53
N LYS A 42 -7.75 2.52 -1.74
CA LYS A 42 -8.43 1.38 -2.39
C LYS A 42 -9.64 0.88 -1.59
N ASN A 43 -9.56 0.94 -0.27
CA ASN A 43 -10.62 0.51 0.65
C ASN A 43 -11.63 1.62 0.97
N ASN A 44 -11.93 2.51 0.02
CA ASN A 44 -12.86 3.64 0.22
C ASN A 44 -12.54 4.46 1.48
N LYS A 45 -11.27 4.75 1.72
CA LYS A 45 -10.81 5.52 2.89
C LYS A 45 -11.13 4.86 4.24
N THR A 46 -11.18 3.54 4.27
CA THR A 46 -11.42 2.75 5.49
C THR A 46 -10.19 1.90 5.82
N GLY A 47 -9.86 1.82 7.12
CA GLY A 47 -8.76 1.00 7.62
C GLY A 47 -7.51 1.80 8.03
N PRO A 48 -6.41 1.11 8.35
CA PRO A 48 -5.20 1.73 8.87
C PRO A 48 -4.41 2.47 7.78
N ARG A 49 -3.86 3.64 8.12
CA ARG A 49 -3.02 4.48 7.26
C ARG A 49 -1.53 4.37 7.56
N SER A 50 -1.17 3.66 8.63
CA SER A 50 0.20 3.38 9.02
C SER A 50 0.28 2.04 9.77
N GLN A 51 1.49 1.54 9.97
CA GLN A 51 1.78 0.34 10.75
C GLN A 51 1.33 0.49 12.20
N GLU A 52 1.56 1.66 12.81
CA GLU A 52 1.12 1.98 14.18
C GLU A 52 -0.41 1.93 14.24
N MET A 53 -1.08 2.54 13.26
CA MET A 53 -2.54 2.46 13.14
C MET A 53 -3.02 1.04 12.87
N CYS A 54 -2.28 0.20 12.12
CA CYS A 54 -2.58 -1.22 11.93
C CYS A 54 -2.53 -1.98 13.26
N LYS A 55 -1.49 -1.75 14.06
CA LYS A 55 -1.35 -2.37 15.40
C LYS A 55 -2.46 -1.92 16.35
N GLU A 56 -2.82 -0.64 16.33
CA GLU A 56 -3.98 -0.14 17.08
C GLU A 56 -5.30 -0.70 16.54
N TRP A 57 -5.43 -0.86 15.23
CA TRP A 57 -6.63 -1.44 14.62
C TRP A 57 -6.81 -2.92 15.00
N CYS A 58 -5.71 -3.69 15.10
CA CYS A 58 -5.71 -5.03 15.68
C CYS A 58 -6.22 -5.04 17.12
N LEU A 59 -5.75 -4.09 17.95
CA LEU A 59 -6.23 -3.92 19.32
C LEU A 59 -7.72 -3.56 19.35
N TRP A 60 -8.17 -2.65 18.49
CA TRP A 60 -9.57 -2.27 18.39
C TRP A 60 -10.47 -3.45 18.05
N ASN A 61 -10.09 -4.26 17.06
CA ASN A 61 -10.82 -5.48 16.72
C ASN A 61 -10.85 -6.49 17.87
N TYR A 62 -9.75 -6.64 18.60
CA TYR A 62 -9.68 -7.47 19.79
C TYR A 62 -10.67 -7.02 20.88
N TYR A 63 -10.72 -5.72 21.18
CA TYR A 63 -11.66 -5.21 22.18
C TYR A 63 -13.11 -5.17 21.70
N LYS A 64 -13.34 -5.08 20.38
CA LYS A 64 -14.68 -5.19 19.80
C LYS A 64 -15.34 -6.51 20.17
N SER A 65 -14.58 -7.61 20.16
CA SER A 65 -15.05 -8.93 20.65
C SER A 65 -15.37 -8.97 22.15
N CYS A 66 -14.83 -8.04 22.94
CA CYS A 66 -15.02 -7.95 24.40
C CYS A 66 -16.13 -6.96 24.83
N GLY A 67 -17.03 -6.55 23.93
CA GLY A 67 -18.17 -5.69 24.29
C GLY A 67 -18.05 -4.23 23.86
N TYR A 68 -17.35 -3.95 22.76
CA TYR A 68 -17.32 -2.63 22.09
C TYR A 68 -16.78 -1.50 22.97
N CYS A 69 -15.63 -1.76 23.57
CA CYS A 69 -15.01 -0.82 24.49
C CYS A 69 -13.63 -0.40 23.96
N GLU A 70 -13.38 0.91 23.85
CA GLU A 70 -12.19 1.45 23.19
C GLU A 70 -11.22 1.99 24.23
N LYS A 71 -10.19 1.19 24.54
CA LYS A 71 -9.16 1.57 25.50
C LYS A 71 -7.92 2.11 24.79
N GLY A 72 -7.58 3.38 25.06
CA GLY A 72 -6.27 3.93 24.72
C GLY A 72 -5.94 3.98 23.22
N LEU A 73 -6.95 3.98 22.35
CA LEU A 73 -6.75 4.09 20.91
C LEU A 73 -6.58 5.56 20.55
N THR A 74 -5.36 5.93 20.16
CA THR A 74 -5.01 7.32 19.90
C THR A 74 -5.16 7.69 18.43
N MET A 75 -5.14 6.71 17.54
CA MET A 75 -5.17 6.87 16.09
C MET A 75 -6.54 6.60 15.47
N VAL A 76 -7.56 6.27 16.27
CA VAL A 76 -8.94 6.09 15.79
C VAL A 76 -9.66 7.44 15.80
N GLU A 77 -10.12 7.87 14.62
CA GLU A 77 -10.65 9.22 14.39
C GLU A 77 -11.91 9.55 15.23
N LYS A 78 -12.70 8.54 15.59
CA LYS A 78 -13.93 8.71 16.37
C LYS A 78 -14.11 7.55 17.36
N PRO A 79 -13.59 7.67 18.59
CA PRO A 79 -13.91 6.70 19.61
C PRO A 79 -15.41 6.82 19.99
N GLN A 80 -16.16 5.73 19.93
CA GLN A 80 -17.57 5.67 20.29
C GLN A 80 -17.78 5.47 21.80
N LYS A 81 -16.93 4.72 22.51
CA LYS A 81 -17.09 4.42 23.95
C LYS A 81 -15.75 4.11 24.63
N ALA A 82 -15.32 4.96 25.57
CA ALA A 82 -14.14 4.70 26.39
C ALA A 82 -14.46 3.71 27.53
N CYS A 83 -13.51 2.81 27.83
CA CYS A 83 -13.64 1.85 28.94
C CYS A 83 -13.30 2.48 30.28
N ILE A 84 -14.15 2.23 31.28
CA ILE A 84 -13.87 2.58 32.67
C ILE A 84 -13.21 1.39 33.39
N ASN A 85 -13.67 0.15 33.12
CA ASN A 85 -13.18 -1.07 33.78
C ASN A 85 -12.62 -2.08 32.79
N ASP A 86 -11.62 -2.84 33.23
CA ASP A 86 -10.76 -3.71 32.43
C ASP A 86 -11.25 -5.17 32.40
N ASP A 87 -12.56 -5.38 32.32
CA ASP A 87 -13.17 -6.71 32.51
C ASP A 87 -13.05 -7.64 31.27
N CYS A 88 -12.26 -7.28 30.26
CA CYS A 88 -11.92 -8.19 29.17
C CYS A 88 -10.93 -9.23 29.70
N HIS A 89 -11.48 -10.31 30.28
CA HIS A 89 -10.71 -11.45 30.77
C HIS A 89 -9.70 -11.91 29.70
N GLN A 90 -8.44 -12.01 30.10
CA GLN A 90 -7.34 -12.47 29.25
C GLN A 90 -7.53 -13.95 28.91
N ASP A 91 -8.39 -14.25 27.94
CA ASP A 91 -8.39 -15.58 27.32
C ASP A 91 -7.09 -15.72 26.52
N VAL A 92 -6.30 -16.73 26.88
CA VAL A 92 -5.02 -17.07 26.23
C VAL A 92 -5.20 -17.24 24.72
N LYS A 93 -6.35 -17.75 24.28
CA LYS A 93 -6.67 -17.89 22.84
C LYS A 93 -6.76 -16.54 22.14
N LEU A 94 -7.35 -15.55 22.79
CA LEU A 94 -7.58 -14.23 22.19
C LEU A 94 -6.27 -13.44 22.07
N ARG A 95 -5.33 -13.64 23.00
CA ARG A 95 -3.98 -13.07 22.90
C ARG A 95 -3.22 -13.59 21.67
N GLY A 96 -3.37 -14.89 21.35
CA GLY A 96 -2.76 -15.48 20.15
C GLY A 96 -3.23 -14.81 18.85
N VAL A 97 -4.54 -14.53 18.75
CA VAL A 97 -5.14 -13.82 17.60
C VAL A 97 -4.59 -12.40 17.48
N LEU A 98 -4.44 -11.69 18.60
CA LEU A 98 -3.88 -10.34 18.62
C LEU A 98 -2.42 -10.32 18.14
N ASP A 99 -1.60 -11.28 18.61
CA ASP A 99 -0.19 -11.38 18.24
C ASP A 99 -0.01 -11.79 16.77
N GLU A 100 -0.88 -12.62 16.23
CA GLU A 100 -0.94 -12.93 14.80
C GLU A 100 -1.30 -11.70 13.97
N CYS A 101 -2.34 -10.95 14.37
CA CYS A 101 -2.74 -9.71 13.69
C CYS A 101 -1.58 -8.69 13.67
N ARG A 102 -0.91 -8.50 14.80
CA ARG A 102 0.25 -7.58 14.91
C ARG A 102 1.43 -8.01 14.04
N ARG A 103 1.67 -9.31 13.90
CA ARG A 103 2.72 -9.85 13.02
C ARG A 103 2.41 -9.61 11.53
N ASN A 104 1.14 -9.56 11.16
CA ASN A 104 0.71 -9.26 9.80
C ASN A 104 0.80 -7.76 9.45
N CYS A 105 0.96 -6.87 10.44
CA CYS A 105 1.19 -5.45 10.21
C CYS A 105 2.64 -5.19 9.74
N MET A 106 2.85 -5.28 8.43
CA MET A 106 4.13 -4.99 7.77
C MET A 106 4.59 -3.54 8.00
N VAL A 107 5.88 -3.30 7.81
CA VAL A 107 6.48 -1.95 7.91
C VAL A 107 5.94 -1.02 6.82
N ASN A 108 5.83 0.27 7.12
CA ASN A 108 5.34 1.27 6.18
C ASN A 108 6.32 1.44 5.01
N CYS A 109 5.83 1.45 3.77
CA CYS A 109 6.67 1.83 2.63
C CYS A 109 7.12 3.28 2.68
N LYS A 110 6.29 4.14 3.27
CA LYS A 110 6.59 5.55 3.49
C LYS A 110 6.44 5.87 4.97
N LYS A 111 7.53 6.27 5.62
CA LYS A 111 7.54 6.65 7.03
C LYS A 111 8.03 8.09 7.18
N LEU A 112 7.23 8.92 7.85
CA LEU A 112 7.61 10.27 8.23
C LEU A 112 8.13 10.24 9.66
N ILE A 113 9.35 10.71 9.85
CA ILE A 113 10.02 10.80 11.15
C ILE A 113 10.18 12.28 11.46
N TYR A 114 9.63 12.70 12.60
CA TYR A 114 9.75 14.07 13.06
C TYR A 114 10.76 14.12 14.19
N ARG A 115 11.85 14.87 14.01
CA ARG A 115 12.78 15.14 15.10
C ARG A 115 12.39 16.44 15.78
N TYR A 116 12.16 16.35 17.07
CA TYR A 116 11.74 17.48 17.90
C TYR A 116 12.67 17.64 19.09
N GLU A 117 12.80 18.88 19.52
CA GLU A 117 13.47 19.27 20.75
C GLU A 117 12.42 19.86 21.68
N ILE A 118 12.35 19.32 22.89
CA ILE A 118 11.52 19.89 23.96
C ILE A 118 12.33 21.00 24.61
N VAL A 119 11.77 22.21 24.62
CA VAL A 119 12.39 23.37 25.26
C VAL A 119 11.42 23.93 26.28
N ASP A 120 11.73 23.68 27.54
CA ASP A 120 10.96 24.19 28.66
C ASP A 120 11.15 25.70 28.75
N ARG A 121 10.05 26.44 28.86
CA ARG A 121 10.11 27.89 29.10
C ARG A 121 9.25 28.22 30.29
N PHE A 122 9.88 28.66 31.35
CA PHE A 122 9.19 29.29 32.46
C PHE A 122 8.70 30.66 31.99
N ILE A 123 7.39 30.78 31.80
CA ILE A 123 6.76 32.08 31.59
C ILE A 123 6.63 32.69 32.99
N TYR A 124 7.57 33.56 33.36
CA TYR A 124 7.41 34.36 34.56
C TYR A 124 6.22 35.29 34.34
N PRO A 125 5.17 35.25 35.19
CA PRO A 125 4.09 36.21 35.09
C PRO A 125 4.69 37.60 35.26
N TYR A 126 4.53 38.44 34.24
CA TYR A 126 4.93 39.84 34.31
C TYR A 126 4.17 40.47 35.49
N SER A 127 4.91 40.89 36.51
CA SER A 127 4.35 41.37 37.78
C SER A 127 3.57 42.66 37.54
N ASP A 128 2.24 42.59 37.54
CA ASP A 128 1.44 43.69 38.13
C ASP A 128 -0.04 43.41 38.41
N ILE A 129 -0.52 42.17 38.40
CA ILE A 129 -1.88 41.89 38.90
C ILE A 129 -1.84 40.67 39.80
N SER A 130 -1.85 40.95 41.09
CA SER A 130 -2.13 40.07 42.22
C SER A 130 -3.50 39.40 42.06
N ARG A 131 -3.54 38.38 41.21
CA ARG A 131 -4.52 37.30 41.33
C ARG A 131 -3.74 36.01 41.45
N GLU A 132 -3.96 35.32 42.57
CA GLU A 132 -3.69 33.91 42.73
C GLU A 132 -4.43 33.17 41.62
N ILE A 133 -3.78 33.02 40.47
CA ILE A 133 -4.25 32.15 39.41
C ILE A 133 -3.50 30.83 39.64
N GLU A 134 -4.14 29.98 40.42
CA GLU A 134 -3.92 28.53 40.40
C GLU A 134 -4.37 28.02 39.03
N SER A 135 -3.56 28.24 37.99
CA SER A 135 -3.81 27.64 36.69
C SER A 135 -2.81 26.53 36.43
N ASP A 136 -3.29 25.30 36.54
CA ASP A 136 -2.72 24.11 35.89
C ASP A 136 -2.88 24.20 34.35
N GLU A 137 -2.62 25.37 33.76
CA GLU A 137 -2.73 25.56 32.31
C GLU A 137 -1.41 25.20 31.64
N ILE A 138 -1.37 24.03 31.01
CA ILE A 138 -0.24 23.61 30.19
C ILE A 138 -0.37 24.22 28.80
N LYS A 139 0.50 25.19 28.48
CA LYS A 139 0.59 25.78 27.13
C LYS A 139 1.69 25.09 26.34
N VAL A 140 1.30 24.38 25.29
CA VAL A 140 2.23 23.73 24.36
C VAL A 140 2.38 24.58 23.11
N PHE A 141 3.58 25.11 22.87
CA PHE A 141 3.88 25.85 21.64
C PHE A 141 4.55 24.94 20.62
N LEU A 142 3.91 24.73 19.47
CA LEU A 142 4.48 23.96 18.34
C LEU A 142 5.16 24.94 17.38
N ILE A 143 6.49 24.90 17.30
CA ILE A 143 7.27 25.77 16.42
C ILE A 143 8.00 24.91 15.39
N VAL A 144 7.72 25.12 14.11
CA VAL A 144 8.41 24.46 12.99
C VAL A 144 9.53 25.39 12.51
N LYS A 145 10.80 25.01 12.73
CA LYS A 145 11.96 25.87 12.39
C LYS A 145 12.32 25.86 10.91
N SER A 146 12.28 24.69 10.27
CA SER A 146 12.60 24.53 8.85
C SER A 146 11.60 23.57 8.20
N PRO A 147 11.00 23.93 7.04
CA PRO A 147 10.15 23.03 6.27
C PRO A 147 10.95 22.05 5.40
N GLU A 148 12.27 22.04 5.49
CA GLU A 148 13.11 21.13 4.72
C GLU A 148 12.84 19.67 5.11
N VAL A 149 12.63 18.83 4.09
CA VAL A 149 12.36 17.40 4.24
C VAL A 149 13.54 16.62 3.68
N ILE A 150 14.20 15.83 4.52
CA ILE A 150 15.28 14.93 4.09
C ILE A 150 14.64 13.62 3.66
N VAL A 151 14.77 13.26 2.38
CA VAL A 151 14.18 12.03 1.84
C VAL A 151 15.25 10.95 1.70
N MET A 152 15.18 9.91 2.53
CA MET A 152 15.99 8.71 2.41
C MET A 152 15.23 7.64 1.63
N SER A 153 15.61 7.41 0.38
CA SER A 153 14.93 6.45 -0.50
C SER A 153 15.80 5.24 -0.79
N HIS A 154 15.31 4.05 -0.44
CA HIS A 154 15.90 2.80 -0.89
C HIS A 154 15.65 2.65 -2.39
N LYS A 155 16.72 2.33 -3.13
CA LYS A 155 16.64 2.04 -4.56
C LYS A 155 17.08 0.59 -4.78
N PRO A 156 16.46 -0.14 -5.71
CA PRO A 156 16.95 -1.46 -6.08
C PRO A 156 18.37 -1.35 -6.64
N LEU A 157 19.24 -2.29 -6.28
CA LEU A 157 20.62 -2.33 -6.77
C LEU A 157 20.68 -2.59 -8.28
N TYR A 158 19.76 -3.45 -8.77
CA TYR A 158 19.60 -3.77 -10.18
C TYR A 158 18.15 -3.58 -10.57
N THR A 159 17.91 -2.78 -11.60
CA THR A 159 16.62 -2.78 -12.29
C THR A 159 16.58 -3.93 -13.30
N ALA A 160 15.37 -4.33 -13.73
CA ALA A 160 15.23 -5.35 -14.77
C ALA A 160 16.03 -4.96 -16.04
N MET A 161 16.05 -3.67 -16.40
CA MET A 161 16.78 -3.16 -17.56
C MET A 161 18.30 -3.30 -17.38
N ASP A 162 18.82 -3.09 -16.17
CA ASP A 162 20.24 -3.28 -15.88
C ASP A 162 20.62 -4.76 -15.99
N ALA A 163 19.78 -5.65 -15.46
CA ALA A 163 19.98 -7.09 -15.56
C ALA A 163 19.96 -7.55 -17.03
N PHE A 164 18.99 -7.08 -17.83
CA PHE A 164 18.94 -7.37 -19.26
C PHE A 164 20.15 -6.81 -20.02
N SER A 165 20.61 -5.61 -19.66
CA SER A 165 21.80 -5.01 -20.27
C SER A 165 23.07 -5.79 -19.93
N TYR A 166 23.21 -6.25 -18.69
CA TYR A 166 24.35 -7.04 -18.24
C TYR A 166 24.39 -8.41 -18.91
N ILE A 167 23.26 -9.13 -18.94
CA ILE A 167 23.14 -10.43 -19.62
C ILE A 167 23.35 -10.26 -21.12
N GLY A 168 22.70 -9.27 -21.73
CA GLY A 168 22.80 -8.98 -23.16
C GLY A 168 24.23 -8.61 -23.56
N GLY A 169 24.93 -7.83 -22.73
CA GLY A 169 26.34 -7.49 -22.93
C GLY A 169 27.25 -8.72 -22.86
N LEU A 170 27.08 -9.56 -21.83
CA LEU A 170 27.84 -10.80 -21.70
C LEU A 170 27.58 -11.76 -22.86
N MET A 171 26.32 -11.97 -23.24
CA MET A 171 25.97 -12.83 -24.37
C MET A 171 26.48 -12.28 -25.70
N GLY A 172 26.39 -10.97 -25.92
CA GLY A 172 26.92 -10.30 -27.12
C GLY A 172 28.44 -10.43 -27.24
N CYS A 173 29.16 -10.24 -26.13
CA CYS A 173 30.61 -10.44 -26.10
C CYS A 173 31.02 -11.90 -26.31
N TRP A 174 30.28 -12.85 -25.73
CA TRP A 174 30.64 -14.26 -25.79
C TRP A 174 30.34 -14.90 -27.15
N LEU A 175 29.20 -14.55 -27.75
CA LEU A 175 28.76 -15.13 -29.02
C LEU A 175 29.25 -14.34 -30.24
N GLY A 176 29.68 -13.09 -30.07
CA GLY A 176 29.96 -12.18 -31.19
C GLY A 176 28.73 -11.87 -32.05
N MET A 177 27.54 -12.27 -31.59
CA MET A 177 26.28 -12.09 -32.29
C MET A 177 25.57 -10.86 -31.76
N SER A 178 25.17 -9.96 -32.65
CA SER A 178 24.35 -8.82 -32.30
C SER A 178 22.89 -9.23 -32.09
N VAL A 179 22.11 -8.41 -31.39
CA VAL A 179 20.65 -8.60 -31.24
C VAL A 179 19.97 -8.74 -32.62
N TRP A 180 20.49 -8.06 -33.64
CA TRP A 180 20.02 -8.15 -35.03
C TRP A 180 20.26 -9.52 -35.67
N ALA A 181 21.34 -10.21 -35.30
CA ALA A 181 21.56 -11.60 -35.73
C ALA A 181 20.50 -12.52 -35.11
N CYS A 182 20.17 -12.31 -33.83
CA CYS A 182 19.11 -13.08 -33.16
C CYS A 182 17.74 -12.86 -33.81
N THR A 183 17.38 -11.63 -34.19
CA THR A 183 16.11 -11.37 -34.88
C THR A 183 16.03 -12.05 -36.24
N GLY A 184 17.13 -12.06 -37.01
CA GLY A 184 17.17 -12.76 -38.30
C GLY A 184 17.04 -14.28 -38.18
N ILE A 185 17.68 -14.88 -37.16
CA ILE A 185 17.54 -16.31 -36.86
C ILE A 185 16.11 -16.62 -36.40
N ALA A 186 15.55 -15.80 -35.51
CA ALA A 186 14.19 -15.97 -35.01
C ALA A 186 13.13 -15.86 -36.11
N GLU A 187 13.28 -14.89 -37.02
CA GLU A 187 12.38 -14.73 -38.18
C GLU A 187 12.47 -15.95 -39.12
N SER A 188 13.69 -16.41 -39.41
CA SER A 188 13.91 -17.60 -40.24
C SER A 188 13.28 -18.85 -39.62
N ALA A 189 13.45 -19.04 -38.30
CA ALA A 189 12.86 -20.14 -37.55
C ALA A 189 11.33 -20.05 -37.50
N PHE A 190 10.78 -18.85 -37.26
CA PHE A 190 9.35 -18.60 -37.23
C PHE A 190 8.69 -18.90 -38.59
N LEU A 191 9.31 -18.46 -39.68
CA LEU A 191 8.84 -18.78 -41.04
C LEU A 191 8.92 -20.28 -41.33
N ALA A 192 9.94 -20.99 -40.85
CA ALA A 192 10.04 -22.43 -40.99
C ALA A 192 8.91 -23.16 -40.23
N VAL A 193 8.62 -22.74 -39.00
CA VAL A 193 7.50 -23.27 -38.19
C VAL A 193 6.16 -23.03 -38.88
N LEU A 194 5.91 -21.83 -39.40
CA LEU A 194 4.68 -21.53 -40.14
C LEU A 194 4.53 -22.37 -41.41
N ARG A 195 5.62 -22.67 -42.13
CA ARG A 195 5.60 -23.58 -43.28
C ARG A 195 5.25 -25.01 -42.86
N PHE A 196 5.73 -25.47 -41.71
CA PHE A 196 5.42 -26.79 -41.15
C PHE A 196 3.97 -26.90 -40.64
N LEU A 197 3.39 -25.84 -40.09
CA LEU A 197 2.01 -25.84 -39.56
C LEU A 197 0.93 -25.69 -40.65
N LYS A 198 1.24 -25.04 -41.78
CA LYS A 198 0.32 -24.87 -42.93
C LYS A 198 -0.33 -26.17 -43.45
N PRO A 199 0.39 -27.29 -43.66
CA PRO A 199 -0.23 -28.54 -44.10
C PRO A 199 -1.11 -29.21 -43.03
N HIS A 200 -0.83 -28.99 -41.74
CA HIS A 200 -1.62 -29.56 -40.64
C HIS A 200 -2.98 -28.86 -40.49
N MET A 201 -3.02 -27.54 -40.66
CA MET A 201 -4.27 -26.75 -40.62
C MET A 201 -5.19 -27.02 -41.83
N LYS A 202 -4.64 -27.33 -43.01
CA LYS A 202 -5.44 -27.70 -44.20
C LYS A 202 -6.14 -29.06 -44.09
N LYS A 203 -5.73 -29.95 -43.17
CA LYS A 203 -6.43 -31.22 -42.91
C LYS A 203 -7.66 -31.05 -42.00
N SER A 204 -7.76 -29.98 -41.21
CA SER A 204 -8.85 -29.77 -40.24
C SER A 204 -10.12 -29.11 -40.82
N HIS A 205 -10.10 -28.66 -42.09
CA HIS A 205 -11.24 -28.02 -42.77
C HIS A 205 -11.84 -28.86 -43.92
N ARG A 206 -11.68 -30.20 -43.92
CA ARG A 206 -12.61 -31.07 -44.66
C ARG A 206 -13.91 -31.20 -43.85
N LEU A 207 -14.69 -30.12 -43.82
CA LEU A 207 -16.12 -30.23 -43.53
C LEU A 207 -16.73 -31.21 -44.55
N PRO A 208 -17.57 -32.17 -44.12
CA PRO A 208 -18.27 -33.05 -45.06
C PRO A 208 -19.10 -32.21 -46.02
N PRO A 209 -19.24 -32.63 -47.29
CA PRO A 209 -20.04 -31.89 -48.26
C PRO A 209 -21.47 -31.75 -47.73
N ILE A 210 -21.90 -30.50 -47.54
CA ILE A 210 -23.29 -30.17 -47.23
C ILE A 210 -24.14 -30.68 -48.39
N ARG A 211 -24.96 -31.68 -48.08
CA ARG A 211 -25.90 -32.32 -48.99
C ARG A 211 -26.95 -31.29 -49.44
N ASN A 212 -26.91 -30.99 -50.73
CA ASN A 212 -27.96 -30.48 -51.62
C ASN A 212 -28.59 -29.09 -51.34
N PRO A 213 -28.67 -28.24 -52.38
CA PRO A 213 -29.60 -27.13 -52.39
C PRO A 213 -31.04 -27.66 -52.55
N VAL A 214 -31.92 -27.31 -51.61
CA VAL A 214 -33.36 -27.48 -51.75
C VAL A 214 -33.82 -26.56 -52.87
N LEU A 215 -34.22 -27.17 -53.99
CA LEU A 215 -34.82 -26.54 -55.15
C LEU A 215 -36.18 -25.95 -54.73
N PHE A 216 -36.23 -24.64 -54.47
CA PHE A 216 -37.48 -23.93 -54.22
C PHE A 216 -38.28 -23.84 -55.53
N LYS A 217 -39.27 -24.73 -55.67
CA LYS A 217 -40.26 -24.71 -56.74
C LYS A 217 -41.27 -23.61 -56.43
N ARG A 218 -41.29 -22.54 -57.23
CA ARG A 218 -42.39 -21.55 -57.23
C ARG A 218 -43.68 -22.24 -57.62
N ASN A 219 -44.68 -22.23 -56.74
CA ASN A 219 -46.06 -22.48 -57.11
C ASN A 219 -46.78 -21.16 -57.37
N HIS A 220 -47.39 -21.09 -58.55
CA HIS A 220 -48.42 -20.14 -58.93
C HIS A 220 -49.71 -20.52 -58.21
N GLN A 221 -50.20 -19.66 -57.32
CA GLN A 221 -51.54 -19.55 -56.70
C GLN A 221 -51.28 -18.94 -55.30
N GLY A 222 -51.55 -17.68 -55.00
CA GLY A 222 -52.72 -16.90 -55.37
C GLY A 222 -53.81 -17.08 -54.31
N THR A 223 -53.56 -16.66 -53.05
CA THR A 223 -54.60 -16.18 -52.10
C THR A 223 -53.96 -15.69 -50.80
N PHE A 224 -54.21 -14.42 -50.48
CA PHE A 224 -54.06 -13.83 -49.15
C PHE A 224 -55.35 -14.12 -48.36
N VAL A 225 -55.24 -14.65 -47.14
CA VAL A 225 -56.29 -14.51 -46.12
C VAL A 225 -55.63 -14.33 -44.75
N ILE A 226 -56.05 -13.24 -44.10
CA ILE A 226 -55.80 -12.63 -42.77
C ILE A 226 -54.90 -13.39 -41.79
#